data_AF-A0A1H1I1M3-F1
#
_entry.id   AF-A0A1H1I1M3-F1
#
_cell.length_a   1.000
_cell.length_b   1.000
_cell.length_c   1.000
_cell.angle_alpha   90.00
_cell.angle_beta   90.00
_cell.angle_gamma   90.00
#
_symmetry.space_group_name_H-M   'P 1'
#
loop_
_entity.id
_entity.type
_entity.pdbx_description
1 polymer ?
#
loop_
_entity_poly.entity_id
_entity_poly.type
_entity_poly.pdbx_seq_one_letter_code
_entity_poly.pdbx_strand_id
1 'polypeptide(L)'
;MAVSGVIFKTKLDAVVPIEPDVLPPVRPRKKPLKFWPIGEDGAALAGPPSASALPGLVDVDDETRNTVATYEMVATALDGAIAVTSDAINPLKAQIAGLQVEAAQLKGVVAELRSQIAQIAFIQERLSIDRQGRPGQPGLRGRDGPPGVRGERGERGEPGRPAPAVIEWRPDPEAFTIQAVLSDGSTGPMIALRSLFEAYDAAASLLDDRDIAAASAEARAELERQTESHWAK
;
A
#
# COMPACT_ATOMS: atom_id res chain seq x y z
N MET A 1 -21.86 -21.90 14.39
CA MET A 1 -20.74 -21.81 13.42
C MET A 1 -19.83 -20.70 13.90
N ALA A 2 -18.67 -21.05 14.45
CA ALA A 2 -17.70 -20.10 15.01
C ALA A 2 -16.71 -19.70 13.92
N VAL A 3 -16.68 -18.42 13.54
CA VAL A 3 -15.67 -17.89 12.63
C VAL A 3 -14.62 -17.18 13.48
N SER A 4 -13.47 -17.82 13.65
CA SER A 4 -12.32 -17.28 14.37
C SER A 4 -11.66 -16.20 13.51
N GLY A 5 -11.92 -14.94 13.83
CA GLY A 5 -11.33 -13.79 13.17
C GLY A 5 -9.97 -13.44 13.78
N VAL A 6 -8.91 -13.64 13.01
CA VAL A 6 -7.54 -13.23 13.36
C VAL A 6 -7.42 -11.71 13.23
N ILE A 7 -7.22 -11.03 14.37
CA ILE A 7 -7.01 -9.58 14.43
C ILE A 7 -5.54 -9.28 14.10
N PHE A 8 -5.28 -8.67 12.95
CA PHE A 8 -4.00 -8.03 12.67
C PHE A 8 -3.98 -6.62 13.30
N LYS A 9 -3.27 -6.47 14.41
CA LYS A 9 -2.93 -5.15 14.97
C LYS A 9 -1.83 -4.51 14.12
N THR A 10 -2.19 -3.62 13.21
CA THR A 10 -1.23 -2.67 12.63
C THR A 10 -1.14 -1.45 13.53
N LYS A 11 -0.05 -1.34 14.30
CA LYS A 11 0.32 -0.11 15.00
C LYS A 11 0.63 0.97 13.97
N LEU A 12 -0.13 2.06 14.04
CA LEU A 12 0.12 3.29 13.33
C LEU A 12 1.23 4.04 14.09
N ASP A 13 2.49 3.66 13.85
CA ASP A 13 3.63 4.33 14.48
C ASP A 13 4.06 5.56 13.67
N ALA A 14 4.17 6.66 14.42
CA ALA A 14 4.96 7.87 14.23
C ALA A 14 5.64 8.11 12.87
N VAL A 15 5.38 9.31 12.32
CA VAL A 15 6.16 9.91 11.23
C VAL A 15 7.60 10.09 11.70
N VAL A 16 8.47 9.16 11.31
CA VAL A 16 9.92 9.22 11.51
C VAL A 16 10.51 10.22 10.50
N PRO A 17 11.31 11.21 10.95
CA PRO A 17 12.02 12.10 10.04
C PRO A 17 12.98 11.29 9.17
N ILE A 18 12.83 11.40 7.85
CA ILE A 18 13.65 10.71 6.86
C ILE A 18 15.04 11.37 6.89
N GLU A 19 16.00 10.71 7.53
CA GLU A 19 17.42 11.05 7.40
C GLU A 19 17.88 10.87 5.94
N PRO A 20 18.71 11.80 5.42
CA PRO A 20 19.21 11.70 4.06
C PRO A 20 20.19 10.52 3.94
N ASP A 21 19.71 9.47 3.26
CA ASP A 21 20.47 8.57 2.39
C ASP A 21 21.69 7.85 3.02
N VAL A 22 21.49 7.26 4.20
CA VAL A 22 22.38 6.18 4.66
C VAL A 22 21.97 4.90 3.91
N LEU A 23 22.56 4.71 2.72
CA LEU A 23 22.45 3.48 1.96
C LEU A 23 22.69 2.28 2.90
N PRO A 24 21.73 1.33 2.99
CA PRO A 24 21.90 0.17 3.85
C PRO A 24 23.18 -0.57 3.43
N PRO A 25 23.96 -1.11 4.39
CA PRO A 25 25.18 -1.83 4.08
C PRO A 25 24.86 -2.92 3.06
N VAL A 26 25.51 -2.84 1.90
CA VAL A 26 25.35 -3.76 0.77
C VAL A 26 25.45 -5.17 1.31
N ARG A 27 24.32 -5.89 1.39
CA ARG A 27 24.32 -7.28 1.83
C ARG A 27 25.29 -8.03 0.91
N PRO A 28 26.28 -8.75 1.45
CA PRO A 28 27.21 -9.50 0.62
C PRO A 28 26.37 -10.42 -0.26
N ARG A 29 26.50 -10.23 -1.58
CA ARG A 29 25.83 -11.06 -2.59
C ARG A 29 26.07 -12.52 -2.19
N LYS A 30 24.99 -13.24 -1.86
CA LYS A 30 25.05 -14.69 -1.64
C LYS A 30 25.77 -15.25 -2.86
N LYS A 31 26.94 -15.86 -2.62
CA LYS A 31 27.75 -16.49 -3.69
C LYS A 31 26.80 -17.35 -4.53
N PRO A 32 26.86 -17.28 -5.86
CA PRO A 32 26.03 -18.13 -6.71
C PRO A 32 26.23 -19.57 -6.23
N LEU A 33 25.13 -20.30 -6.04
CA LEU A 33 25.19 -21.75 -5.80
C LEU A 33 26.05 -22.31 -6.94
N LYS A 34 27.26 -22.76 -6.61
CA LYS A 34 28.08 -23.53 -7.52
C LYS A 34 27.30 -24.82 -7.76
N PHE A 35 26.59 -24.87 -8.88
CA PHE A 35 26.24 -26.14 -9.50
C PHE A 35 27.57 -26.87 -9.68
N TRP A 36 27.78 -27.89 -8.86
CA TRP A 36 28.82 -28.86 -9.17
C TRP A 36 28.36 -29.53 -10.47
N PRO A 37 29.15 -29.50 -11.56
CA PRO A 37 28.93 -30.45 -12.63
C PRO A 37 29.00 -31.84 -11.98
N ILE A 38 27.97 -32.65 -12.20
CA ILE A 38 28.04 -34.07 -11.91
C ILE A 38 29.29 -34.56 -12.63
N GLY A 39 30.26 -35.03 -11.83
CA GLY A 39 31.62 -35.22 -12.24
C GLY A 39 31.71 -36.10 -13.48
N GLU A 40 32.53 -35.62 -14.41
CA GLU A 40 33.41 -36.42 -15.26
C GLU A 40 34.39 -37.23 -14.38
N ASP A 41 33.88 -37.94 -13.38
CA ASP A 41 34.63 -38.96 -12.68
C ASP A 41 34.78 -40.06 -13.72
N GLY A 42 35.89 -39.98 -14.45
CA GLY A 42 36.39 -40.95 -15.41
C GLY A 42 36.71 -42.31 -14.77
N ALA A 43 35.84 -42.80 -13.88
CA ALA A 43 35.60 -44.21 -13.75
C ALA A 43 35.07 -44.64 -15.11
N ALA A 44 35.93 -45.33 -15.87
CA ALA A 44 35.56 -46.04 -17.07
C ALA A 44 34.27 -46.81 -16.79
N LEU A 45 33.14 -46.27 -17.25
CA LEU A 45 31.92 -47.04 -17.43
C LEU A 45 32.36 -48.19 -18.33
N ALA A 46 32.38 -49.38 -17.74
CA ALA A 46 32.59 -50.63 -18.43
C ALA A 46 31.86 -50.56 -19.77
N GLY A 47 32.56 -50.93 -20.84
CA GLY A 47 32.09 -50.76 -22.21
C GLY A 47 30.63 -51.17 -22.39
N PRO A 48 29.91 -50.55 -23.35
CA PRO A 48 28.48 -50.79 -23.53
C PRO A 48 28.23 -52.28 -23.46
N PRO A 49 27.34 -52.76 -22.56
CA PRO A 49 27.04 -54.18 -22.49
C PRO A 49 26.68 -54.60 -23.91
N SER A 50 27.45 -55.58 -24.41
CA SER A 50 27.24 -56.25 -25.69
C SER A 50 25.74 -56.35 -25.94
N ALA A 51 25.30 -55.88 -27.11
CA ALA A 51 23.92 -55.81 -27.53
C ALA A 51 23.25 -57.19 -27.48
N SER A 52 22.85 -57.58 -26.27
CA SER A 52 22.00 -58.72 -26.01
C SER A 52 20.65 -58.35 -26.58
N ALA A 53 20.28 -59.12 -27.60
CA ALA A 53 19.00 -59.14 -28.30
C ALA A 53 17.90 -58.33 -27.60
N LEU A 54 17.48 -57.25 -28.26
CA LEU A 54 16.28 -56.47 -27.91
C LEU A 54 15.19 -57.43 -27.40
N PRO A 55 14.70 -57.28 -26.16
CA PRO A 55 13.55 -58.04 -25.72
C PRO A 55 12.43 -57.77 -26.72
N GLY A 56 11.85 -58.86 -27.24
CA GLY A 56 10.86 -58.82 -28.30
C GLY A 56 9.78 -57.80 -27.99
N LEU A 57 9.40 -57.04 -29.02
CA LEU A 57 8.27 -56.12 -29.10
C LEU A 57 7.25 -56.42 -28.00
N VAL A 58 7.37 -55.72 -26.86
CA VAL A 58 6.44 -55.88 -25.74
C VAL A 58 5.11 -55.41 -26.29
N ASP A 59 4.17 -56.35 -26.42
CA ASP A 59 2.82 -56.03 -26.84
C ASP A 59 2.28 -55.05 -25.81
N VAL A 60 2.03 -53.82 -26.24
CA VAL A 60 1.60 -52.72 -25.39
C VAL A 60 0.19 -53.08 -24.96
N ASP A 61 0.07 -53.69 -23.78
CA ASP A 61 -1.19 -54.14 -23.21
C ASP A 61 -2.22 -52.99 -23.25
N ASP A 62 -3.47 -53.29 -23.55
CA ASP A 62 -4.53 -52.27 -23.73
C ASP A 62 -4.68 -51.33 -22.51
N GLU A 63 -4.27 -51.78 -21.32
CA GLU A 63 -4.22 -50.95 -20.10
C GLU A 63 -3.26 -49.76 -20.24
N THR A 64 -2.08 -49.96 -20.84
CA THR A 64 -1.10 -48.89 -21.07
C THR A 64 -1.54 -47.92 -22.17
N ARG A 65 -2.30 -48.38 -23.17
CA ARG A 65 -2.91 -47.48 -24.17
C ARG A 65 -3.96 -46.58 -23.54
N ASN A 66 -4.76 -47.12 -22.62
CA ASN A 66 -5.77 -46.34 -21.90
C ASN A 66 -5.14 -45.29 -20.98
N THR A 67 -4.04 -45.59 -20.29
CA THR A 67 -3.34 -44.60 -19.46
C THR A 67 -2.72 -43.49 -20.29
N VAL A 68 -2.11 -43.79 -21.44
CA VAL A 68 -1.59 -42.74 -22.34
C VAL A 68 -2.72 -41.84 -22.83
N ALA A 69 -3.86 -42.40 -23.22
CA ALA A 69 -5.03 -41.62 -23.64
C ALA A 69 -5.57 -40.70 -22.52
N THR A 70 -5.59 -41.15 -21.26
CA THR A 70 -5.99 -40.31 -20.13
C THR A 70 -5.00 -39.18 -19.88
N TYR A 71 -3.68 -39.44 -19.98
CA TYR A 71 -2.67 -38.39 -19.85
C TYR A 71 -2.77 -37.34 -20.96
N GLU A 72 -2.99 -37.74 -22.21
CA GLU A 72 -3.17 -36.81 -23.34
C GLU A 72 -4.41 -35.92 -23.16
N MET A 73 -5.52 -36.49 -22.68
CA MET A 73 -6.73 -35.73 -22.37
C MET A 73 -6.49 -34.72 -21.25
N VAL A 74 -5.77 -35.11 -20.19
CA VAL A 74 -5.41 -34.21 -19.08
C VAL A 74 -4.45 -33.10 -19.54
N ALA A 75 -3.46 -33.42 -20.38
CA ALA A 75 -2.54 -32.44 -20.94
C ALA A 75 -3.29 -31.39 -21.78
N THR A 76 -4.19 -31.85 -22.65
CA THR A 76 -5.03 -30.98 -23.48
C THR A 76 -5.95 -30.10 -22.63
N ALA A 77 -6.53 -30.65 -21.55
CA ALA A 77 -7.35 -29.89 -20.62
C ALA A 77 -6.54 -28.83 -19.86
N LEU A 78 -5.30 -29.15 -19.47
CA LEU A 78 -4.40 -28.22 -18.80
C LEU A 78 -3.98 -27.07 -19.73
N ASP A 79 -3.66 -27.36 -20.99
CA ASP A 79 -3.33 -26.36 -22.00
C ASP A 79 -4.52 -25.41 -22.23
N GLY A 80 -5.75 -25.93 -22.25
CA GLY A 80 -6.97 -25.13 -22.30
C GLY A 80 -7.12 -24.22 -21.08
N ALA A 81 -6.88 -24.73 -19.87
CA ALA A 81 -6.92 -23.92 -18.65
C ALA A 81 -5.84 -22.83 -18.61
N ILE A 82 -4.64 -23.13 -19.12
CA ILE A 82 -3.55 -22.15 -19.27
C ILE A 82 -3.95 -21.06 -20.27
N ALA A 83 -4.58 -21.41 -21.39
CA ALA A 83 -5.05 -20.44 -22.36
C ALA A 83 -6.10 -19.50 -21.75
N VAL A 84 -7.14 -20.05 -21.10
CA VAL A 84 -8.19 -19.27 -20.44
C VAL A 84 -7.64 -18.34 -19.35
N THR A 85 -6.68 -18.83 -18.55
CA THR A 85 -6.05 -18.00 -17.51
C THR A 85 -5.15 -16.91 -18.10
N SER A 86 -4.43 -17.20 -19.17
CA SER A 86 -3.63 -16.20 -19.91
C SER A 86 -4.54 -15.10 -20.48
N ASP A 87 -5.67 -15.47 -21.07
CA ASP A 87 -6.66 -14.54 -21.62
C ASP A 87 -7.27 -13.64 -20.53
N ALA A 88 -7.45 -14.16 -19.31
CA ALA A 88 -7.89 -13.36 -18.17
C ALA A 88 -6.77 -12.45 -17.59
N ILE A 89 -5.50 -12.89 -17.61
CA ILE A 89 -4.37 -12.14 -17.04
C ILE A 89 -3.95 -10.96 -17.93
N ASN A 90 -4.03 -11.10 -19.25
CA ASN A 90 -3.61 -10.07 -20.20
C ASN A 90 -4.37 -8.73 -20.06
N PRO A 91 -5.71 -8.68 -19.94
CA PRO A 91 -6.43 -7.42 -19.74
C PRO A 91 -6.09 -6.79 -18.39
N LEU A 92 -5.92 -7.57 -17.33
CA LEU A 92 -5.50 -7.05 -16.02
C LEU A 92 -4.11 -6.40 -16.08
N LYS A 93 -3.16 -7.00 -16.81
CA LYS A 93 -1.85 -6.38 -17.06
C LYS A 93 -1.96 -5.05 -17.81
N ALA A 94 -2.85 -4.98 -18.80
CA ALA A 94 -3.11 -3.74 -19.54
C ALA A 94 -3.72 -2.66 -18.63
N GLN A 95 -4.68 -3.02 -17.78
CA GLN A 95 -5.27 -2.10 -16.78
C GLN A 95 -4.21 -1.59 -15.79
N ILE A 96 -3.35 -2.48 -15.27
CA ILE A 96 -2.25 -2.08 -14.36
C ILE A 96 -1.32 -1.08 -15.06
N ALA A 97 -0.97 -1.32 -16.34
CA ALA A 97 -0.15 -0.39 -17.11
C ALA A 97 -0.85 0.97 -17.30
N GLY A 98 -2.17 0.97 -17.57
CA GLY A 98 -2.98 2.19 -17.65
C GLY A 98 -2.96 3.00 -16.35
N LEU A 99 -3.24 2.35 -15.21
CA LEU A 99 -3.21 2.97 -13.89
C LEU A 99 -1.82 3.53 -13.53
N GLN A 100 -0.74 2.87 -13.97
CA GLN A 100 0.62 3.38 -13.79
C GLN A 100 0.87 4.68 -14.57
N VAL A 101 0.33 4.79 -15.78
CA VAL A 101 0.41 6.03 -16.58
C VAL A 101 -0.39 7.14 -15.92
N GLU A 102 -1.62 6.88 -15.46
CA GLU A 102 -2.44 7.86 -14.75
C GLU A 102 -1.76 8.33 -13.46
N ALA A 103 -1.18 7.41 -12.69
CA ALA A 103 -0.43 7.76 -11.48
C ALA A 103 0.79 8.65 -11.78
N ALA A 104 1.46 8.44 -12.92
CA ALA A 104 2.56 9.30 -13.37
C ALA A 104 2.06 10.71 -13.76
N GLN A 105 0.91 10.79 -14.45
CA GLN A 105 0.28 12.06 -14.82
C GLN A 105 -0.15 12.86 -13.58
N LEU A 106 -0.83 12.22 -12.62
CA LEU A 106 -1.24 12.85 -11.37
C LEU A 106 -0.04 13.38 -10.56
N LYS A 107 1.07 12.64 -10.52
CA LYS A 107 2.31 13.12 -9.89
C LYS A 107 2.85 14.38 -10.58
N GLY A 108 2.74 14.45 -11.91
CA GLY A 108 3.08 15.65 -12.68
C GLY A 108 2.23 16.85 -12.27
N VAL A 109 0.90 16.70 -12.24
CA VAL A 109 -0.04 17.77 -11.82
C VAL A 109 0.23 18.22 -10.39
N VAL A 110 0.48 17.29 -9.46
CA VAL A 110 0.82 17.62 -8.07
C VAL A 110 2.12 18.41 -7.98
N ALA A 111 3.13 18.08 -8.77
CA ALA A 111 4.38 18.84 -8.82
C ALA A 111 4.17 20.27 -9.34
N GLU A 112 3.33 20.44 -10.37
CA GLU A 112 2.96 21.75 -10.91
C GLU A 112 2.21 22.61 -9.88
N LEU A 113 1.18 22.05 -9.23
CA LEU A 113 0.42 22.74 -8.18
C LEU A 113 1.31 23.15 -7.00
N ARG A 114 2.25 22.29 -6.60
CA ARG A 114 3.23 22.64 -5.56
C ARG A 114 4.11 23.82 -5.97
N SER A 115 4.51 23.90 -7.24
CA SER A 115 5.24 25.06 -7.78
C SER A 115 4.39 26.32 -7.74
N GLN A 116 3.12 26.25 -8.15
CA GLN A 116 2.19 27.39 -8.10
C GLN A 116 1.97 27.89 -6.67
N ILE A 117 1.78 26.99 -5.70
CA ILE A 117 1.65 27.36 -4.28
C ILE A 117 2.90 28.08 -3.78
N ALA A 118 4.10 27.59 -4.15
CA ALA A 118 5.35 28.23 -3.76
C ALA A 118 5.48 29.64 -4.36
N GLN A 119 5.05 29.86 -5.61
CA GLN A 119 5.02 31.18 -6.24
C GLN A 119 4.06 32.13 -5.54
N ILE A 120 2.85 31.68 -5.21
CA ILE A 120 1.85 32.49 -4.49
C ILE A 120 2.36 32.88 -3.10
N ALA A 121 2.93 31.92 -2.36
CA ALA A 121 3.51 32.18 -1.05
C ALA A 121 4.62 33.23 -1.12
N PHE A 122 5.49 33.15 -2.14
CA PHE A 122 6.53 34.16 -2.36
C PHE A 122 5.96 35.56 -2.64
N ILE A 123 4.91 35.66 -3.46
CA ILE A 123 4.25 36.95 -3.75
C ILE A 123 3.60 37.50 -2.48
N GLN A 124 2.93 36.67 -1.69
CA GLN A 124 2.31 37.07 -0.43
C GLN A 124 3.33 37.61 0.57
N GLU A 125 4.50 36.97 0.67
CA GLU A 125 5.58 37.44 1.54
C GLU A 125 6.10 38.80 1.09
N ARG A 126 6.31 38.98 -0.21
CA ARG A 126 6.75 40.28 -0.73
C ARG A 126 5.73 41.40 -0.48
N LEU A 127 4.44 41.09 -0.64
CA LEU A 127 3.35 42.04 -0.35
C LEU A 127 3.20 42.33 1.15
N SER A 128 3.51 41.38 2.03
CA SER A 128 3.42 41.56 3.49
C SER A 128 4.44 42.61 3.96
N ILE A 129 5.67 42.53 3.43
CA ILE A 129 6.75 43.47 3.69
C ILE A 129 6.37 44.88 3.22
N ASP A 130 5.82 45.01 2.01
CA ASP A 130 5.41 46.31 1.47
C ASP A 130 4.24 46.94 2.27
N ARG A 131 3.32 46.12 2.80
CA ARG A 131 2.17 46.59 3.59
C ARG A 131 2.51 47.00 5.01
N GLN A 132 3.55 46.45 5.63
CA GLN A 132 3.90 46.78 7.01
C GLN A 132 4.39 48.23 7.18
N GLY A 133 4.67 48.94 6.08
CA GLY A 133 5.17 50.32 6.14
C GLY A 133 6.54 50.40 6.80
N ARG A 134 7.20 51.56 6.69
CA ARG A 134 8.39 51.78 7.52
C ARG A 134 7.93 51.88 8.97
N PRO A 135 8.58 51.19 9.94
CA PRO A 135 8.33 51.43 11.34
C PRO A 135 8.31 52.94 11.60
N GLY A 136 7.25 53.43 12.25
CA GLY A 136 7.15 54.84 12.60
C GLY A 136 8.43 55.30 13.29
N GLN A 137 8.87 56.53 13.05
CA GLN A 137 10.02 57.08 13.77
C GLN A 137 9.76 56.87 15.27
N PRO A 138 10.72 56.26 16.00
CA PRO A 138 10.59 56.11 17.44
C PRO A 138 10.23 57.47 18.02
N GLY A 139 9.13 57.55 18.77
CA GLY A 139 8.76 58.78 19.46
C GLY A 139 9.95 59.28 20.27
N LEU A 140 10.08 60.61 20.40
CA LEU A 140 11.10 61.21 21.26
C LEU A 140 11.07 60.51 22.62
N ARG A 141 12.18 59.84 22.94
CA ARG A 141 12.33 59.09 24.18
C ARG A 141 11.98 60.03 25.33
N GLY A 142 10.87 59.75 26.04
CA GLY A 142 10.56 60.46 27.27
C GLY A 142 11.78 60.36 28.18
N ARG A 143 12.06 61.42 28.97
CA ARG A 143 13.14 61.38 29.96
C ARG A 143 12.98 60.10 30.77
N ASP A 144 14.01 59.25 30.76
CA ASP A 144 13.96 57.98 31.47
C ASP A 144 13.56 58.28 32.93
N GLY A 145 12.43 57.73 33.36
CA GLY A 145 12.11 57.70 34.78
C GLY A 145 13.24 56.99 35.53
N PRO A 146 13.48 57.29 36.81
CA PRO A 146 14.50 56.59 37.58
C PRO A 146 14.31 55.07 37.42
N PRO A 147 15.38 54.31 37.16
CA PRO A 147 15.28 52.87 36.97
C PRO A 147 14.51 52.24 38.12
N GLY A 148 13.37 51.61 37.79
CA GLY A 148 12.64 50.81 38.76
C GLY A 148 13.57 49.73 39.30
N VAL A 149 13.50 49.49 40.62
CA VAL A 149 14.28 48.43 41.27
C VAL A 149 13.98 47.14 40.53
N ARG A 150 15.03 46.46 40.04
CA ARG A 150 14.89 45.19 39.32
C ARG A 150 14.16 44.22 40.25
N GLY A 151 12.93 43.85 39.89
CA GLY A 151 12.19 42.84 40.63
C GLY A 151 13.02 41.57 40.71
N GLU A 152 12.99 40.90 41.86
CA GLU A 152 13.64 39.61 42.02
C GLU A 152 13.11 38.65 40.95
N ARG A 153 14.02 37.91 40.31
CA ARG A 153 13.64 36.87 39.36
C ARG A 153 12.77 35.87 40.14
N GLY A 154 11.50 35.75 39.76
CA GLY A 154 10.60 34.77 40.36
C GLY A 154 11.23 33.39 40.35
N GLU A 155 11.00 32.63 41.41
CA GLU A 155 11.47 31.26 41.53
C GLU A 155 11.02 30.44 40.32
N ARG A 156 11.89 29.55 39.85
CA ARG A 156 11.53 28.62 38.78
C ARG A 156 10.38 27.75 39.30
N GLY A 157 9.26 27.76 38.60
CA GLY A 157 8.11 26.92 38.96
C GLY A 157 8.51 25.45 39.09
N GLU A 158 7.85 24.73 39.99
CA GLU A 158 8.09 23.30 40.16
C GLU A 158 7.85 22.54 38.84
N PRO A 159 8.62 21.47 38.57
CA PRO A 159 8.34 20.58 37.44
C PRO A 159 6.89 20.07 37.52
N GLY A 160 6.19 20.11 36.38
CA GLY A 160 4.83 19.60 36.30
C GLY A 160 4.76 18.12 36.67
N ARG A 161 3.69 17.71 37.38
CA ARG A 161 3.43 16.30 37.66
C ARG A 161 3.22 15.54 36.34
N PRO A 162 3.67 14.27 36.24
CA PRO A 162 3.44 13.45 35.06
C PRO A 162 1.94 13.30 34.81
N ALA A 163 1.52 13.43 33.55
CA ALA A 163 0.12 13.27 33.16
C ALA A 163 -0.35 11.81 33.32
N PRO A 164 -1.61 11.56 33.72
CA PRO A 164 -2.17 10.21 33.78
C PRO A 164 -2.13 9.54 32.39
N ALA A 165 -1.70 8.28 32.35
CA ALA A 165 -1.63 7.50 31.12
C ALA A 165 -2.94 6.73 30.89
N VAL A 166 -3.34 6.52 29.63
CA VAL A 166 -4.51 5.69 29.29
C VAL A 166 -4.17 4.21 29.50
N ILE A 167 -4.93 3.52 30.34
CA ILE A 167 -4.72 2.09 30.67
C ILE A 167 -5.71 1.17 29.96
N GLU A 168 -6.95 1.63 29.75
CA GLU A 168 -8.03 0.82 29.18
C GLU A 168 -8.97 1.71 28.37
N TRP A 169 -9.60 1.13 27.34
CA TRP A 169 -10.70 1.75 26.60
C TRP A 169 -11.97 0.95 26.86
N ARG A 170 -13.04 1.62 27.30
CA ARG A 170 -14.37 1.02 27.53
C ARG A 170 -15.32 1.43 26.41
N PRO A 171 -15.60 0.54 25.45
CA PRO A 171 -16.59 0.80 24.41
C PRO A 171 -18.02 0.60 24.94
N ASP A 172 -18.90 1.53 24.59
CA ASP A 172 -20.35 1.41 24.72
C ASP A 172 -20.96 1.29 23.32
N PRO A 173 -21.33 0.07 22.89
CA PRO A 173 -21.86 -0.17 21.55
C PRO A 173 -23.28 0.38 21.37
N GLU A 174 -24.06 0.55 22.44
CA GLU A 174 -25.41 1.09 22.34
C GLU A 174 -25.37 2.59 22.05
N ALA A 175 -24.49 3.31 22.75
CA ALA A 175 -24.28 4.74 22.56
C ALA A 175 -23.35 5.08 21.38
N PHE A 176 -22.64 4.09 20.82
CA PHE A 176 -21.53 4.30 19.88
C PHE A 176 -20.49 5.27 20.45
N THR A 177 -20.09 5.07 21.70
CA THR A 177 -19.07 5.89 22.36
C THR A 177 -17.94 5.03 22.90
N ILE A 178 -16.76 5.64 23.07
CA ILE A 178 -15.65 5.03 23.81
C ILE A 178 -15.22 5.98 24.92
N GLN A 179 -14.89 5.41 26.07
CA GLN A 179 -14.35 6.16 27.20
C GLN A 179 -12.98 5.61 27.60
N ALA A 180 -12.00 6.50 27.72
CA ALA A 180 -10.67 6.13 28.22
C ALA A 180 -10.72 5.98 29.75
N VAL A 181 -10.05 4.97 30.29
CA VAL A 181 -9.74 4.85 31.72
C VAL A 181 -8.27 5.21 31.90
N LEU A 182 -7.98 6.11 32.83
CA LEU A 182 -6.64 6.61 33.10
C LEU A 182 -5.98 5.85 34.26
N SER A 183 -4.66 5.94 34.37
CA SER A 183 -3.84 5.23 35.37
C SER A 183 -4.13 5.62 36.82
N ASP A 184 -4.77 6.77 37.04
CA ASP A 184 -5.23 7.24 38.35
C ASP A 184 -6.66 6.77 38.69
N GLY A 185 -7.26 5.93 37.83
CA GLY A 185 -8.62 5.42 37.97
C GLY A 185 -9.69 6.40 37.51
N SER A 186 -9.32 7.62 37.10
CA SER A 186 -10.27 8.57 36.51
C SER A 186 -10.68 8.12 35.11
N THR A 187 -11.84 8.61 34.67
CA THR A 187 -12.35 8.36 33.32
C THR A 187 -12.19 9.61 32.46
N GLY A 188 -11.69 9.42 31.25
CA GLY A 188 -11.54 10.46 30.25
C GLY A 188 -12.89 10.88 29.65
N PRO A 189 -12.87 11.91 28.78
CA PRO A 189 -14.06 12.35 28.06
C PRO A 189 -14.59 11.23 27.16
N MET A 190 -15.92 11.17 27.01
CA MET A 190 -16.57 10.24 26.09
C MET A 190 -16.36 10.72 24.65
N ILE A 191 -15.83 9.85 23.80
CA ILE A 191 -15.62 10.12 22.38
C ILE A 191 -16.76 9.45 21.62
N ALA A 192 -17.56 10.24 20.89
CA ALA A 192 -18.61 9.73 20.03
C ALA A 192 -18.00 9.18 18.73
N LEU A 193 -18.28 7.91 18.44
CA LEU A 193 -17.79 7.20 17.26
C LEU A 193 -18.80 7.20 16.10
N ARG A 194 -20.03 7.64 16.33
CA ARG A 194 -21.10 7.65 15.30
C ARG A 194 -20.67 8.37 14.01
N SER A 195 -20.09 9.57 14.12
CA SER A 195 -19.65 10.34 12.96
C SER A 195 -18.52 9.64 12.18
N LEU A 196 -17.66 8.88 12.87
CA LEU A 196 -16.60 8.11 12.22
C LEU A 196 -17.19 6.93 11.42
N PHE A 197 -18.18 6.23 11.98
CA PHE A 197 -18.86 5.15 11.28
C PHE A 197 -19.68 5.65 10.10
N GLU A 198 -20.42 6.76 10.24
CA GLU A 198 -21.14 7.37 9.12
C GLU A 198 -20.21 7.78 7.98
N ALA A 199 -19.03 8.35 8.30
CA ALA A 199 -18.02 8.67 7.30
C ALA A 199 -17.45 7.43 6.61
N TYR A 200 -17.26 6.34 7.37
CA TYR A 200 -16.79 5.07 6.82
C TYR A 200 -17.83 4.43 5.90
N ASP A 201 -19.10 4.36 6.32
CA ASP A 201 -20.19 3.78 5.53
C ASP A 201 -20.43 4.60 4.25
N ALA A 202 -20.36 5.92 4.34
CA ALA A 202 -20.42 6.79 3.16
C ALA A 202 -19.25 6.53 2.19
N ALA A 203 -18.04 6.33 2.72
CA ALA A 203 -16.87 6.00 1.89
C ALA A 203 -16.99 4.60 1.26
N ALA A 204 -17.50 3.61 1.98
CA ALA A 204 -17.72 2.26 1.49
C ALA A 204 -18.78 2.23 0.37
N SER A 205 -19.90 2.95 0.55
CA SER A 205 -20.94 3.06 -0.49
C SER A 205 -20.40 3.65 -1.80
N LEU A 206 -19.47 4.61 -1.72
CA LEU A 206 -18.83 5.20 -2.90
C LEU A 206 -17.91 4.23 -3.66
N LEU A 207 -17.33 3.25 -2.96
CA LEU A 207 -16.55 2.19 -3.61
C LEU A 207 -17.47 1.25 -4.37
N ASP A 208 -18.57 0.83 -3.75
CA ASP A 208 -19.56 -0.06 -4.38
C ASP A 208 -20.19 0.60 -5.63
N ASP A 209 -20.54 1.89 -5.55
CA ASP A 209 -21.09 2.64 -6.69
C ASP A 209 -20.12 2.73 -7.87
N ARG A 210 -18.81 2.84 -7.61
CA ARG A 210 -17.77 2.88 -8.65
C ARG A 210 -17.62 1.52 -9.34
N ASP A 211 -17.63 0.45 -8.56
CA ASP A 211 -17.50 -0.90 -9.10
C ASP A 211 -18.74 -1.27 -9.94
N ILE A 212 -19.94 -0.89 -9.48
CA ILE A 212 -21.18 -1.06 -10.25
C ILE A 212 -21.17 -0.21 -11.53
N ALA A 213 -20.68 1.03 -11.47
CA ALA A 213 -20.58 1.90 -12.64
C ALA A 213 -19.57 1.35 -13.67
N ALA A 214 -18.42 0.83 -13.22
CA ALA A 214 -17.44 0.18 -14.07
C ALA A 214 -18.01 -1.07 -14.75
N ALA A 215 -18.65 -1.95 -13.98
CA ALA A 215 -19.31 -3.16 -14.52
C ALA A 215 -20.41 -2.80 -15.54
N SER A 216 -21.18 -1.74 -15.26
CA SER A 216 -22.22 -1.25 -16.18
C SER A 216 -21.65 -0.67 -17.47
N ALA A 217 -20.50 0.01 -17.39
CA ALA A 217 -19.81 0.55 -18.56
C ALA A 217 -19.24 -0.56 -19.45
N GLU A 218 -18.63 -1.59 -18.85
CA GLU A 218 -18.13 -2.78 -19.56
C GLU A 218 -19.26 -3.53 -20.26
N ALA A 219 -20.40 -3.73 -19.58
CA ALA A 219 -21.58 -4.37 -20.15
C ALA A 219 -22.14 -3.61 -21.37
N ARG A 220 -22.15 -2.27 -21.33
CA ARG A 220 -22.55 -1.43 -22.48
C ARG A 220 -21.56 -1.55 -23.64
N ALA A 221 -20.26 -1.52 -23.37
CA ALA A 221 -19.23 -1.65 -24.39
C ALA A 221 -19.24 -3.04 -25.07
N GLU A 222 -19.61 -4.10 -24.34
CA GLU A 222 -19.80 -5.43 -24.90
C GLU A 222 -21.02 -5.48 -25.83
N LEU A 223 -22.15 -4.91 -25.39
CA LEU A 223 -23.35 -4.84 -26.21
C LEU A 223 -23.11 -4.07 -27.52
N GLU A 224 -22.39 -2.95 -27.46
CA GLU A 224 -22.00 -2.18 -28.65
C GLU A 224 -21.15 -3.04 -29.60
N ARG A 225 -20.13 -3.74 -29.09
CA ARG A 225 -19.31 -4.68 -29.89
C ARG A 225 -20.14 -5.79 -30.54
N GLN A 226 -21.13 -6.34 -29.84
CA GLN A 226 -22.04 -7.33 -30.40
C GLN A 226 -22.92 -6.75 -31.51
N THR A 227 -23.45 -5.54 -31.32
CA THR A 227 -24.25 -4.87 -32.34
C THR A 227 -23.43 -4.57 -33.59
N GLU A 228 -22.21 -4.04 -33.46
CA GLU A 228 -21.32 -3.77 -34.58
C GLU A 228 -20.96 -5.05 -35.36
N SER A 229 -20.66 -6.14 -34.64
CA SER A 229 -20.37 -7.45 -35.26
C SER A 229 -21.57 -8.02 -36.00
N HIS A 230 -22.79 -7.80 -35.49
CA HIS A 230 -24.03 -8.22 -36.14
C HIS A 230 -24.32 -7.42 -37.42
N TRP A 231 -24.01 -6.11 -37.44
CA TRP A 231 -24.20 -5.27 -38.64
C TRP A 231 -23.13 -5.46 -39.72
N ALA A 232 -21.97 -6.02 -39.37
CA ALA A 232 -20.88 -6.28 -40.30
C ALA A 232 -21.04 -7.58 -41.12
N LYS A 233 -22.09 -8.37 -40.88
CA LYS A 233 -22.42 -9.60 -41.62
C LYS A 233 -23.56 -9.38 -42.60
#